data_AF-A0A7X7L634-F1
#
_entry.id   AF-A0A7X7L634-F1
#
_cell.length_a   1.000
_cell.length_b   1.000
_cell.length_c   1.000
_cell.angle_alpha   90.00
_cell.angle_beta   90.00
_cell.angle_gamma   90.00
#
_symmetry.space_group_name_H-M   'P 1'
#
loop_
_entity.id
_entity.type
_entity.pdbx_description
1 polymer ?
#
loop_
_entity_poly.entity_id
_entity_poly.type
_entity_poly.pdbx_seq_one_letter_code
_entity_poly.pdbx_strand_id
1 'polypeptide(L)'
;MSVFERFMMGLIFAAALPIALFNVGWKFCEYFYNGDYLVVCALSGLILGIIADILFLRKILLNAYSAGTVLPIFIYAFYLICFLLCFRKFPIFILIPGLFAGIYEGRKLFHFKANSYESGYRIERVSQLTSAGMAISCIISAFFVYLEFDESIDFIRRLFNTPDLIIEQWIVLISIILASTVLIFIQYWITRKAALLAYGKEERK
;
A
#
# COMPACT_ATOMS: atom_id res chain seq x y z
N MET A 1 -16.16 -9.27 18.53
CA MET A 1 -15.59 -8.73 17.27
C MET A 1 -16.69 -7.99 16.55
N SER A 2 -16.51 -6.69 16.30
CA SER A 2 -17.54 -5.88 15.65
C SER A 2 -17.66 -6.23 14.15
N VAL A 3 -18.82 -5.97 13.54
CA VAL A 3 -19.03 -6.17 12.09
C VAL A 3 -18.00 -5.39 11.27
N PHE A 4 -17.64 -4.20 11.75
CA PHE A 4 -16.63 -3.34 11.14
C PHE A 4 -15.22 -3.95 11.15
N GLU A 5 -14.80 -4.58 12.25
CA GLU A 5 -13.50 -5.27 12.33
C GLU A 5 -13.43 -6.46 11.40
N ARG A 6 -14.53 -7.21 11.27
CA ARG A 6 -14.60 -8.36 10.37
C ARG A 6 -14.53 -7.93 8.92
N PHE A 7 -15.17 -6.80 8.58
CA PHE A 7 -15.08 -6.20 7.27
C PHE A 7 -13.66 -5.67 6.98
N MET A 8 -13.04 -4.95 7.92
CA MET A 8 -11.66 -4.44 7.76
C MET A 8 -10.64 -5.56 7.58
N MET A 9 -10.69 -6.60 8.41
CA MET A 9 -9.81 -7.75 8.25
C MET A 9 -10.14 -8.55 6.99
N GLY A 10 -11.41 -8.70 6.65
CA GLY A 10 -11.82 -9.22 5.36
C GLY A 10 -11.11 -8.46 4.24
N LEU A 11 -11.19 -7.14 4.22
CA LEU A 11 -10.60 -6.31 3.18
C LEU A 11 -9.06 -6.40 3.13
N ILE A 12 -8.38 -6.38 4.28
CA ILE A 12 -6.91 -6.49 4.33
C ILE A 12 -6.41 -7.83 3.81
N PHE A 13 -7.09 -8.94 4.10
CA PHE A 13 -6.61 -10.26 3.71
C PHE A 13 -7.17 -10.70 2.35
N ALA A 14 -8.44 -10.41 2.08
CA ALA A 14 -9.13 -10.81 0.86
C ALA A 14 -8.72 -9.98 -0.36
N ALA A 15 -8.34 -8.72 -0.19
CA ALA A 15 -7.97 -7.88 -1.34
C ALA A 15 -6.59 -8.23 -1.93
N ALA A 16 -5.76 -9.00 -1.20
CA ALA A 16 -4.40 -9.32 -1.61
C ALA A 16 -4.38 -10.11 -2.93
N LEU A 17 -5.16 -11.18 -3.00
CA LEU A 17 -5.19 -12.07 -4.16
C LEU A 17 -5.80 -11.42 -5.42
N PRO A 18 -6.95 -10.71 -5.35
CA PRO A 18 -7.48 -9.89 -6.44
C PRO A 18 -6.47 -8.87 -6.98
N ILE A 19 -5.77 -8.16 -6.09
CA ILE A 19 -4.79 -7.14 -6.49
C ILE A 19 -3.57 -7.79 -7.15
N ALA A 20 -3.09 -8.95 -6.67
CA ALA A 20 -2.01 -9.68 -7.33
C ALA A 20 -2.42 -10.11 -8.75
N LEU A 21 -3.58 -10.74 -8.90
CA LEU A 21 -4.01 -11.24 -10.20
C LEU A 21 -4.40 -10.13 -11.17
N PHE A 22 -4.87 -8.98 -10.67
CA PHE A 22 -5.00 -7.75 -11.47
C PHE A 22 -3.64 -7.34 -12.06
N ASN A 23 -2.58 -7.29 -11.23
CA ASN A 23 -1.24 -6.93 -11.69
C ASN A 23 -0.67 -7.96 -12.70
N VAL A 24 -0.90 -9.26 -12.46
CA VAL A 24 -0.51 -10.31 -13.39
C VAL A 24 -1.23 -10.15 -14.73
N GLY A 25 -2.55 -9.96 -14.71
CA GLY A 25 -3.35 -9.74 -15.92
C GLY A 25 -2.92 -8.50 -16.70
N TRP A 26 -2.61 -7.41 -15.99
CA TRP A 26 -2.05 -6.20 -16.59
C TRP A 26 -0.74 -6.47 -17.31
N LYS A 27 0.25 -7.04 -16.60
CA LYS A 27 1.60 -7.27 -17.15
C LYS A 27 1.61 -8.33 -18.24
N PHE A 28 0.71 -9.31 -18.16
CA PHE A 28 0.52 -10.30 -19.20
C PHE A 28 0.16 -9.64 -20.54
N CYS A 29 -0.81 -8.71 -20.56
CA CYS A 29 -1.19 -8.07 -21.82
C CYS A 29 -0.23 -6.98 -22.30
N GLU A 30 0.47 -6.33 -21.39
CA GLU A 30 1.59 -5.45 -21.76
C GLU A 30 2.70 -6.22 -22.49
N TYR A 31 3.03 -7.45 -22.05
CA TYR A 31 4.10 -8.26 -22.64
C TYR A 31 3.68 -9.03 -23.91
N PHE A 32 2.50 -9.66 -23.90
CA PHE A 32 2.07 -10.55 -24.99
C PHE A 32 1.25 -9.85 -26.08
N TYR A 33 0.56 -8.76 -25.73
CA TYR A 33 -0.34 -8.06 -26.63
C TYR A 33 0.07 -6.61 -26.87
N ASN A 34 1.30 -6.21 -26.50
CA ASN A 34 1.82 -4.85 -26.62
C ASN A 34 0.87 -3.77 -26.06
N GLY A 35 0.08 -4.12 -25.04
CA GLY A 35 -0.90 -3.20 -24.43
C GLY A 35 -2.29 -3.21 -25.08
N ASP A 36 -2.51 -3.94 -26.17
CA ASP A 36 -3.85 -4.17 -26.68
C ASP A 36 -4.67 -4.95 -25.63
N TYR A 37 -5.91 -4.52 -25.40
CA TYR A 37 -6.84 -5.09 -24.43
C TYR A 37 -6.39 -5.02 -22.96
N LEU A 38 -5.44 -4.14 -22.61
CA LEU A 38 -4.89 -4.00 -21.27
C LEU A 38 -5.96 -3.91 -20.16
N VAL A 39 -7.03 -3.14 -20.40
CA VAL A 39 -8.16 -3.02 -19.46
C VAL A 39 -8.89 -4.35 -19.27
N VAL A 40 -9.13 -5.09 -20.36
CA VAL A 40 -9.85 -6.38 -20.32
C VAL A 40 -9.03 -7.40 -19.54
N CYS A 41 -7.73 -7.48 -19.80
CA CYS A 41 -6.84 -8.43 -19.12
C CYS A 41 -6.71 -8.11 -17.64
N ALA A 42 -6.52 -6.84 -17.28
CA ALA A 42 -6.44 -6.41 -15.89
C ALA A 42 -7.75 -6.72 -15.12
N LEU A 43 -8.91 -6.41 -15.72
CA LEU A 43 -10.22 -6.74 -15.13
C LEU A 43 -10.44 -8.25 -15.02
N SER A 44 -10.04 -9.02 -16.03
CA SER A 44 -10.15 -10.49 -15.98
C SER A 44 -9.32 -11.07 -14.83
N GLY A 45 -8.11 -10.57 -14.61
CA GLY A 45 -7.25 -10.96 -13.49
C GLY A 45 -7.87 -10.61 -12.14
N LEU A 46 -8.47 -9.42 -12.02
CA LEU A 46 -9.19 -9.00 -10.81
C LEU A 46 -10.38 -9.92 -10.52
N ILE A 47 -11.21 -10.22 -11.53
CA ILE A 47 -12.37 -11.10 -11.39
C ILE A 47 -11.93 -12.50 -10.96
N LEU A 48 -10.91 -13.05 -11.62
CA LEU A 48 -10.35 -14.35 -11.27
C LEU A 48 -9.81 -14.37 -9.84
N GLY A 49 -9.16 -13.29 -9.39
CA GLY A 49 -8.67 -13.21 -8.03
C GLY A 49 -9.76 -13.07 -6.99
N ILE A 50 -10.87 -12.39 -7.28
CA ILE A 50 -12.05 -12.38 -6.41
C ILE A 50 -12.66 -13.78 -6.31
N ILE A 51 -12.80 -14.48 -7.44
CA ILE A 51 -13.33 -15.84 -7.46
C ILE A 51 -12.44 -16.77 -6.63
N ALA A 52 -11.13 -16.72 -6.85
CA ALA A 52 -10.16 -17.53 -6.11
C ALA A 52 -10.20 -17.20 -4.60
N ASP A 53 -10.32 -15.93 -4.24
CA ASP A 53 -10.42 -15.50 -2.85
C ASP A 53 -11.67 -16.10 -2.16
N ILE A 54 -12.84 -15.99 -2.80
CA ILE A 54 -14.10 -16.53 -2.28
C ILE A 54 -14.01 -18.05 -2.08
N LEU A 55 -13.36 -18.76 -3.01
CA LEU A 55 -13.24 -20.22 -2.97
C LEU A 55 -12.22 -20.72 -1.93
N PHE A 56 -11.08 -20.03 -1.76
CA PHE A 56 -9.96 -20.51 -0.94
C PHE A 56 -9.78 -19.77 0.40
N LEU A 57 -9.94 -18.44 0.45
CA LEU A 57 -9.57 -17.64 1.62
C LEU A 57 -10.60 -17.60 2.74
N ARG A 58 -11.86 -17.97 2.46
CA ARG A 58 -12.92 -18.04 3.49
C ARG A 58 -12.57 -18.97 4.65
N LYS A 59 -11.73 -20.00 4.42
CA LYS A 59 -11.21 -20.91 5.45
C LYS A 59 -10.01 -20.35 6.22
N ILE A 60 -9.18 -19.50 5.61
CA ILE A 60 -7.94 -18.95 6.20
C ILE A 60 -8.24 -17.78 7.15
N LEU A 61 -9.24 -16.95 6.81
CA LEU A 61 -9.67 -15.80 7.62
C LEU A 61 -10.13 -16.16 9.04
N LEU A 62 -10.56 -17.40 9.30
CA LEU A 62 -10.93 -17.87 10.64
C LEU A 62 -9.73 -18.07 11.58
N ASN A 63 -8.51 -18.20 11.05
CA ASN A 63 -7.28 -18.40 11.82
C ASN A 63 -6.33 -17.19 11.84
N ALA A 64 -6.67 -16.08 11.17
CA ALA A 64 -5.76 -14.94 11.02
C ALA A 64 -5.40 -14.24 12.34
N TYR A 65 -6.27 -14.30 13.36
CA TYR A 65 -5.99 -13.71 14.68
C TYR A 65 -5.02 -14.54 15.54
N SER A 66 -4.92 -15.85 15.33
CA SER A 66 -3.93 -16.68 16.01
C SER A 66 -2.57 -16.65 15.32
N ALA A 67 -2.48 -16.00 14.16
CA ALA A 67 -1.23 -15.88 13.43
C ALA A 67 -0.26 -14.94 14.16
N GLY A 68 0.98 -15.38 14.28
CA GLY A 68 2.06 -14.60 14.89
C GLY A 68 2.27 -13.25 14.20
N THR A 69 3.13 -12.41 14.79
CA THR A 69 3.54 -11.10 14.25
C THR A 69 4.15 -11.13 12.85
N VAL A 70 4.48 -12.32 12.31
CA VAL A 70 5.09 -12.52 10.98
C VAL A 70 4.09 -12.33 9.83
N LEU A 71 2.85 -12.80 9.99
CA LEU A 71 1.86 -12.77 8.90
C LEU A 71 1.48 -11.34 8.44
N PRO A 72 1.26 -10.37 9.34
CA PRO A 72 0.96 -8.98 8.96
C PRO A 72 2.12 -8.30 8.23
N ILE A 73 3.36 -8.61 8.61
CA ILE A 73 4.55 -8.07 7.93
C ILE A 73 4.61 -8.59 6.49
N PHE A 74 4.35 -9.89 6.30
CA PHE A 74 4.32 -10.48 4.96
C PHE A 74 3.23 -9.87 4.08
N ILE A 75 2.03 -9.66 4.64
CA ILE A 75 0.92 -9.03 3.92
C ILE A 75 1.24 -7.58 3.57
N TYR A 76 1.83 -6.82 4.50
CA TYR A 76 2.27 -5.46 4.23
C TYR A 76 3.29 -5.42 3.09
N ALA A 77 4.32 -6.27 3.14
CA ALA A 77 5.33 -6.37 2.09
C ALA A 77 4.72 -6.76 0.73
N PHE A 78 3.79 -7.71 0.74
CA PHE A 78 3.06 -8.13 -0.44
C PHE A 78 2.27 -6.97 -1.07
N TYR A 79 1.52 -6.21 -0.26
CA TYR A 79 0.82 -5.03 -0.76
C TYR A 79 1.79 -3.99 -1.28
N LEU A 80 2.89 -3.75 -0.58
CA LEU A 80 3.90 -2.80 -1.01
C LEU A 80 4.44 -3.14 -2.41
N ILE A 81 4.71 -4.41 -2.69
CA ILE A 81 5.10 -4.89 -4.02
C ILE A 81 3.97 -4.68 -5.03
N CYS A 82 2.73 -5.05 -4.70
CA CYS A 82 1.60 -4.89 -5.61
C CYS A 82 1.34 -3.43 -5.99
N PHE A 83 1.38 -2.52 -5.02
CA PHE A 83 1.23 -1.09 -5.26
C PHE A 83 2.41 -0.52 -6.05
N LEU A 84 3.65 -0.98 -5.79
CA LEU A 84 4.81 -0.60 -6.59
C LEU A 84 4.69 -1.06 -8.05
N LEU A 85 4.23 -2.28 -8.30
CA LEU A 85 4.05 -2.81 -9.65
C LEU A 85 2.99 -2.04 -10.45
N CYS A 86 1.92 -1.61 -9.77
CA CYS A 86 0.80 -0.88 -10.38
C CYS A 86 1.13 0.59 -10.63
N PHE A 87 1.75 1.27 -9.65
CA PHE A 87 1.89 2.73 -9.67
C PHE A 87 3.30 3.24 -9.93
N ARG A 88 4.32 2.36 -9.96
CA ARG A 88 5.76 2.54 -10.30
C ARG A 88 6.39 3.92 -10.05
N LYS A 89 5.93 4.97 -10.72
CA LYS A 89 6.40 6.36 -10.66
C LYS A 89 5.77 7.17 -9.49
N PHE A 90 4.64 6.73 -8.94
CA PHE A 90 3.86 7.48 -7.94
C PHE A 90 3.59 6.63 -6.68
N PRO A 91 4.47 6.68 -5.67
CA PRO A 91 4.36 5.83 -4.49
C PRO A 91 3.29 6.31 -3.47
N ILE A 92 2.43 7.26 -3.85
CA ILE A 92 1.39 7.86 -2.98
C ILE A 92 0.41 6.80 -2.47
N PHE A 93 0.06 5.82 -3.30
CA PHE A 93 -0.90 4.79 -2.91
C PHE A 93 -0.37 3.81 -1.86
N ILE A 94 0.94 3.85 -1.56
CA ILE A 94 1.58 3.05 -0.49
C ILE A 94 1.20 3.57 0.91
N LEU A 95 0.59 4.76 0.98
CA LEU A 95 -0.03 5.25 2.20
C LEU A 95 -1.17 4.33 2.69
N ILE A 96 -1.87 3.68 1.76
CA ILE A 96 -3.02 2.80 2.04
C ILE A 96 -2.62 1.57 2.87
N PRO A 97 -1.64 0.73 2.45
CA PRO A 97 -1.20 -0.40 3.27
C PRO A 97 -0.57 0.04 4.60
N GLY A 98 0.07 1.21 4.68
CA GLY A 98 0.55 1.77 5.94
C GLY A 98 -0.57 2.09 6.93
N LEU A 99 -1.62 2.75 6.45
CA LEU A 99 -2.83 3.01 7.22
C LEU A 99 -3.42 1.71 7.78
N PHE A 100 -3.57 0.68 6.94
CA PHE A 100 -4.11 -0.61 7.37
C PHE A 100 -3.22 -1.34 8.38
N ALA A 101 -1.90 -1.28 8.21
CA ALA A 101 -0.95 -1.84 9.18
C ALA A 101 -1.09 -1.17 10.56
N GLY A 102 -1.26 0.16 10.59
CA GLY A 102 -1.53 0.91 11.81
C GLY A 102 -2.84 0.47 12.49
N ILE A 103 -3.95 0.41 11.75
CA ILE A 103 -5.25 -0.05 12.28
C ILE A 103 -5.14 -1.46 12.86
N TYR A 104 -4.51 -2.37 12.12
CA TYR A 104 -4.34 -3.77 12.53
C TYR A 104 -3.57 -3.89 13.85
N GLU A 105 -2.42 -3.21 13.97
CA GLU A 105 -1.60 -3.29 15.18
C GLU A 105 -2.26 -2.61 16.38
N GLY A 106 -2.95 -1.49 16.19
CA GLY A 106 -3.73 -0.85 17.26
C GLY A 106 -4.84 -1.76 17.80
N ARG A 107 -5.55 -2.47 16.91
CA ARG A 107 -6.59 -3.46 17.30
C ARG A 107 -6.00 -4.68 18.00
N LYS A 108 -4.86 -5.16 17.51
CA LYS A 108 -4.14 -6.28 18.14
C LYS A 108 -3.75 -5.91 19.58
N LEU A 109 -3.17 -4.74 19.79
CA LEU A 109 -2.80 -4.25 21.13
C LEU A 109 -4.00 -4.13 22.07
N PHE A 110 -5.14 -3.66 21.57
CA PHE A 110 -6.38 -3.60 22.34
C PHE A 110 -6.86 -4.99 22.78
N HIS A 111 -6.91 -5.95 21.85
CA HIS A 111 -7.34 -7.32 22.14
C HIS A 111 -6.44 -8.05 23.16
N PHE A 112 -5.13 -7.79 23.12
CA PHE A 112 -4.17 -8.40 24.04
C PHE A 112 -4.02 -7.64 25.37
N LYS A 113 -4.78 -6.54 25.59
CA LYS A 113 -4.69 -5.68 26.80
C LYS A 113 -3.24 -5.30 27.14
N ALA A 114 -2.49 -4.90 26.12
CA ALA A 114 -1.08 -4.55 26.29
C ALA A 114 -0.91 -3.37 27.26
N ASN A 115 0.17 -3.37 28.04
CA ASN A 115 0.49 -2.25 28.92
C ASN A 115 0.83 -0.99 28.10
N SER A 116 0.65 0.20 28.68
CA SER A 116 0.86 1.49 28.01
C SER A 116 2.26 1.62 27.39
N TYR A 117 3.29 1.13 28.07
CA TYR A 117 4.67 1.10 27.56
C TYR A 117 4.82 0.19 26.33
N GLU A 118 4.27 -1.02 26.37
CA GLU A 118 4.35 -1.98 25.27
C GLU A 118 3.57 -1.49 24.04
N SER A 119 2.41 -0.86 24.26
CA SER A 119 1.62 -0.26 23.19
C SER A 119 2.38 0.87 22.47
N GLY A 120 3.06 1.74 23.22
CA GLY A 120 3.83 2.85 22.66
C GLY A 120 4.97 2.34 21.78
N TYR A 121 5.73 1.37 22.31
CA TYR A 121 6.85 0.76 21.59
C TYR A 121 6.41 0.09 20.28
N ARG A 122 5.32 -0.71 20.31
CA ARG A 122 4.85 -1.44 19.12
C ARG A 122 4.27 -0.52 18.06
N ILE A 123 3.50 0.50 18.46
CA ILE A 123 2.97 1.51 17.53
C ILE A 123 4.12 2.25 16.83
N GLU A 124 5.15 2.62 17.58
CA GLU A 124 6.32 3.29 17.05
C GLU A 124 7.06 2.41 16.03
N ARG A 125 7.29 1.13 16.37
CA ARG A 125 7.95 0.18 15.47
C ARG A 125 7.21 -0.04 14.16
N VAL A 126 5.88 -0.13 14.20
CA VAL A 126 5.06 -0.32 12.99
C VAL A 126 5.07 0.94 12.12
N SER A 127 5.07 2.11 12.74
CA SER A 127 5.18 3.39 12.04
C SER A 127 6.56 3.55 11.38
N GLN A 128 7.63 3.11 12.06
CA GLN A 128 8.98 3.08 11.49
C GLN A 128 9.09 2.07 10.33
N LEU A 129 8.53 0.87 10.48
CA LEU A 129 8.55 -0.16 9.43
C LEU A 129 7.84 0.32 8.15
N THR A 130 6.64 0.88 8.30
CA THR A 130 5.86 1.37 7.16
C THR A 130 6.52 2.56 6.47
N SER A 131 7.15 3.45 7.25
CA SER A 131 7.93 4.59 6.73
C SER A 131 9.21 4.15 6.02
N ALA A 132 9.89 3.12 6.52
CA ALA A 132 11.03 2.52 5.85
C ALA A 132 10.61 1.88 4.51
N GLY A 133 9.48 1.17 4.49
CA GLY A 133 8.90 0.65 3.24
C GLY A 133 8.55 1.76 2.24
N MET A 134 7.98 2.87 2.73
CA MET A 134 7.70 4.07 1.94
C MET A 134 8.99 4.68 1.37
N ALA A 135 10.06 4.77 2.16
CA ALA A 135 11.34 5.28 1.71
C ALA A 135 11.96 4.42 0.60
N ILE A 136 11.96 3.10 0.77
CA ILE A 136 12.40 2.15 -0.28
C ILE A 136 11.57 2.35 -1.55
N SER A 137 10.27 2.52 -1.39
CA SER A 137 9.35 2.73 -2.51
C SER A 137 9.59 4.04 -3.24
N CYS A 138 9.90 5.12 -2.52
CA CYS A 138 10.30 6.39 -3.11
C CYS A 138 11.61 6.26 -3.90
N ILE A 139 12.60 5.53 -3.38
CA ILE A 139 13.87 5.29 -4.10
C ILE A 139 13.61 4.53 -5.41
N ILE A 140 12.82 3.46 -5.35
CA ILE A 140 12.45 2.68 -6.55
C ILE A 140 11.67 3.55 -7.54
N SER A 141 10.74 4.38 -7.05
CA SER A 141 9.96 5.26 -7.92
C SER A 141 10.83 6.32 -8.58
N ALA A 142 11.75 6.93 -7.84
CA ALA A 142 12.72 7.88 -8.37
C ALA A 142 13.62 7.26 -9.45
N PHE A 143 14.03 6.00 -9.24
CA PHE A 143 14.79 5.24 -10.24
C PHE A 143 13.99 5.04 -11.55
N PHE A 144 12.71 4.67 -11.47
CA PHE A 144 11.85 4.56 -12.66
C PHE A 144 11.61 5.90 -13.34
N VAL A 145 11.41 6.99 -12.58
CA VAL A 145 11.27 8.34 -13.16
C VAL A 145 12.53 8.77 -13.89
N TYR A 146 13.71 8.38 -13.40
CA TYR A 146 14.98 8.67 -14.07
C TYR A 146 15.17 7.84 -15.35
N LEU A 147 14.85 6.54 -15.32
CA LEU A 147 14.96 5.67 -16.50
C LEU A 147 13.99 6.08 -17.61
N GLU A 148 12.79 6.51 -17.24
CA GLU A 148 11.70 6.88 -18.16
C GLU A 148 11.42 8.38 -18.04
N PHE A 149 12.48 9.20 -18.10
CA PHE A 149 12.40 10.64 -17.83
C PHE A 149 11.48 11.38 -18.79
N ASP A 150 11.62 11.13 -20.10
CA ASP A 150 10.83 11.81 -21.13
C ASP A 150 9.32 11.52 -20.98
N GLU A 151 8.96 10.25 -20.78
CA GLU A 151 7.57 9.86 -20.53
C GLU A 151 7.01 10.47 -19.24
N SER A 152 7.85 10.57 -18.21
CA SER A 152 7.45 11.13 -16.92
C SER A 152 7.17 12.64 -17.02
N ILE A 153 8.01 13.36 -17.78
CA ILE A 153 7.79 14.78 -18.08
C ILE A 153 6.53 14.99 -18.92
N ASP A 154 6.32 14.17 -19.95
CA ASP A 154 5.14 14.27 -20.80
C ASP A 154 3.85 14.01 -20.01
N PHE A 155 3.86 13.06 -19.07
CA PHE A 155 2.75 12.86 -18.15
C PHE A 155 2.47 14.10 -17.30
N ILE A 156 3.51 14.73 -16.73
CA ILE A 156 3.37 15.96 -15.93
C ILE A 156 2.81 17.10 -16.79
N ARG A 157 3.32 17.30 -18.01
CA ARG A 157 2.82 18.32 -18.95
C ARG A 157 1.35 18.13 -19.28
N ARG A 158 0.93 16.88 -19.53
CA ARG A 158 -0.48 16.55 -19.76
C ARG A 158 -1.35 16.81 -18.54
N LEU A 159 -0.85 16.51 -17.34
CA LEU A 159 -1.58 16.72 -16.08
C LEU A 159 -1.81 18.21 -15.80
N PHE A 160 -0.82 19.06 -16.06
CA PHE A 160 -0.89 20.50 -15.82
C PHE A 160 -1.38 21.31 -17.03
N ASN A 161 -1.65 20.65 -18.16
CA ASN A 161 -2.04 21.28 -19.43
C ASN A 161 -1.05 22.38 -19.89
N THR A 162 0.24 22.16 -19.67
CA THR A 162 1.33 23.13 -19.96
C THR A 162 2.38 22.50 -20.88
N PRO A 163 2.08 22.34 -22.19
CA PRO A 163 2.96 21.67 -23.13
C PRO A 163 4.29 22.40 -23.36
N ASP A 164 4.30 23.73 -23.27
CA ASP A 164 5.47 24.58 -23.58
C ASP A 164 6.41 24.80 -22.38
N LEU A 165 6.13 24.16 -21.24
CA LEU A 165 6.97 24.33 -20.05
C LEU A 165 8.29 23.56 -20.22
N ILE A 166 9.39 24.32 -20.22
CA ILE A 166 10.75 23.76 -20.15
C ILE A 166 10.98 23.34 -18.70
N ILE A 167 10.90 22.04 -18.45
CA ILE A 167 11.16 21.46 -17.13
C ILE A 167 12.60 20.96 -17.14
N GLU A 168 13.47 21.64 -16.42
CA GLU A 168 14.85 21.22 -16.24
C GLU A 168 14.94 19.99 -15.31
N GLN A 169 15.91 19.10 -15.60
CA GLN A 169 16.15 17.88 -14.82
C GLN A 169 16.37 18.16 -13.32
N TRP A 170 17.05 19.26 -12.98
CA TRP A 170 17.31 19.65 -11.59
C TRP A 170 16.03 19.98 -10.81
N ILE A 171 15.05 20.62 -11.46
CA ILE A 171 13.75 20.95 -10.85
C ILE A 171 12.99 19.68 -10.50
N VAL A 172 13.02 18.68 -11.39
CA VAL A 172 12.40 17.37 -11.17
C VAL A 172 13.06 16.65 -9.99
N LEU A 173 14.39 16.60 -9.97
CA LEU A 173 15.14 15.97 -8.88
C LEU A 173 14.82 16.60 -7.51
N ILE A 174 14.85 17.92 -7.42
CA ILE A 174 14.50 18.64 -6.18
C ILE A 174 13.06 18.33 -5.76
N SER A 175 12.13 18.33 -6.72
CA SER A 175 10.71 18.05 -6.46
C SER A 175 10.49 16.62 -5.97
N ILE A 176 11.20 15.63 -6.54
CA ILE A 176 11.13 14.23 -6.10
C ILE A 176 11.66 14.09 -4.68
N ILE A 177 12.79 14.70 -4.34
CA ILE A 177 13.38 14.63 -3.00
C ILE A 177 12.43 15.24 -1.97
N LEU A 178 11.88 16.42 -2.27
CA LEU A 178 10.95 17.12 -1.38
C LEU A 178 9.66 16.32 -1.20
N ALA A 179 9.04 15.87 -2.29
CA ALA A 179 7.82 15.07 -2.25
C ALA A 179 8.03 13.74 -1.51
N SER A 180 9.16 13.07 -1.73
CA SER A 180 9.50 11.80 -1.06
C SER A 180 9.66 11.99 0.44
N THR A 181 10.36 13.04 0.87
CA THR A 181 10.55 13.35 2.29
C THR A 181 9.22 13.61 2.98
N VAL A 182 8.35 14.41 2.35
CA VAL A 182 7.00 14.68 2.83
C VAL A 182 6.18 13.40 2.91
N LEU A 183 6.21 12.54 1.89
CA LEU A 183 5.47 11.27 1.90
C LEU A 183 5.91 10.33 3.02
N ILE A 184 7.22 10.20 3.26
CA ILE A 184 7.75 9.35 4.33
C ILE A 184 7.27 9.86 5.69
N PHE A 185 7.30 11.18 5.90
CA PHE A 185 6.79 11.78 7.14
C PHE A 185 5.28 11.59 7.30
N ILE A 186 4.50 11.80 6.23
CA ILE A 186 3.06 11.56 6.22
C ILE A 186 2.76 10.09 6.53
N GLN A 187 3.51 9.15 5.97
CA GLN A 187 3.33 7.72 6.22
C GLN A 187 3.51 7.37 7.69
N TYR A 188 4.60 7.87 8.29
CA TYR A 188 4.86 7.71 9.72
C TYR A 188 3.69 8.23 10.55
N TRP A 189 3.25 9.46 10.25
CA TRP A 189 2.19 10.13 10.99
C TRP A 189 0.84 9.43 10.86
N ILE A 190 0.43 9.07 9.64
CA ILE A 190 -0.84 8.37 9.36
C ILE A 190 -0.86 7.02 10.07
N THR A 191 0.20 6.22 9.93
CA THR A 191 0.28 4.89 10.54
C THR A 191 0.17 4.97 12.07
N ARG A 192 0.92 5.91 12.67
CA ARG A 192 0.90 6.13 14.13
C ARG A 192 -0.47 6.59 14.62
N LYS A 193 -1.08 7.58 13.95
CA LYS A 193 -2.42 8.09 14.31
C LYS A 193 -3.49 7.01 14.15
N ALA A 194 -3.42 6.22 13.08
CA ALA A 194 -4.36 5.14 12.83
C ALA A 194 -4.29 4.06 13.92
N ALA A 195 -3.08 3.70 14.36
CA ALA A 195 -2.88 2.74 15.44
C ALA A 195 -3.39 3.26 16.79
N LEU A 196 -3.09 4.53 17.13
CA LEU A 196 -3.59 5.17 18.36
C LEU A 196 -5.11 5.28 18.38
N LEU A 197 -5.72 5.68 17.26
CA LEU A 197 -7.18 5.73 17.14
C LEU A 197 -7.79 4.34 17.25
N ALA A 198 -7.19 3.34 16.59
CA ALA A 198 -7.66 1.97 16.66
C ALA A 198 -7.57 1.40 18.08
N TYR A 199 -6.53 1.75 18.85
CA TYR A 199 -6.36 1.36 20.24
C TYR A 199 -7.35 2.07 21.19
N GLY A 200 -7.48 3.40 21.09
CA GLY A 200 -8.23 4.21 22.08
C GLY A 200 -9.75 4.32 21.85
N LYS A 201 -10.28 3.99 20.66
CA LYS A 201 -11.71 4.20 20.32
C LYS A 201 -12.69 3.30 21.08
N GLU A 202 -12.20 2.39 21.93
CA GLU A 202 -13.02 1.37 22.61
C GLU A 202 -12.85 1.36 24.14
N GLU A 203 -11.94 2.15 24.71
CA GLU A 203 -11.99 2.50 26.15
C GLU A 203 -13.14 3.46 26.48
N ARG A 204 -13.76 4.07 25.47
CA ARG A 204 -14.89 5.03 25.62
C ARG A 204 -16.26 4.45 25.27
N LYS A 205 -16.38 3.14 25.07
CA LYS A 205 -17.66 2.44 24.89
C LYS A 205 -17.85 1.44 26.02
#